data_AF-A0A3A8P0X9-F1
#
_entry.id   AF-A0A3A8P0X9-F1
#
_cell.length_a   1.000
_cell.length_b   1.000
_cell.length_c   1.000
_cell.angle_alpha   90.00
_cell.angle_beta   90.00
_cell.angle_gamma   90.00
#
_symmetry.space_group_name_H-M   'P 1'
#
loop_
_entity.id
_entity.type
_entity.pdbx_description
1 polymer ?
#
loop_
_entity_poly.entity_id
_entity_poly.type
_entity_poly.pdbx_seq_one_letter_code
_entity_poly.pdbx_strand_id
1 'polypeptide(L)'
;MTPMAFEDTPFERRSIIGGMRVRAADGTKLGYVAFIGQGHLYVRGSPFSRRWKEAPLDDVARVLQGAVVLREGATLVLADRLHHGELLSMTHPLAFVPGASHA
;
A
#
# COMPACT_ATOMS: atom_id res chain seq x y z
N MET A 1 15.43 -19.95 -13.00
CA MET A 1 14.32 -19.86 -12.04
C MET A 1 13.61 -18.55 -12.29
N THR A 2 12.50 -18.58 -13.01
CA THR A 2 11.71 -17.39 -13.40
C THR A 2 10.80 -17.03 -12.23
N PRO A 3 10.94 -15.87 -11.58
CA PRO A 3 9.98 -15.49 -10.55
C PRO A 3 8.66 -15.12 -11.22
N MET A 4 7.58 -15.68 -10.69
CA MET A 4 6.20 -15.54 -11.11
C MET A 4 5.83 -14.09 -11.45
N ALA A 5 5.50 -13.85 -12.72
CA ALA A 5 4.68 -12.72 -13.14
C ALA A 5 3.28 -12.92 -12.54
N PHE A 6 3.09 -12.49 -11.29
CA PHE A 6 1.74 -12.16 -10.83
C PHE A 6 1.26 -11.06 -11.77
N GLU A 7 0.19 -11.32 -12.50
CA GLU A 7 -0.44 -10.43 -13.47
C GLU A 7 -0.33 -8.95 -13.02
N ASP A 8 0.61 -8.21 -13.63
CA ASP A 8 1.05 -6.87 -13.19
C ASP A 8 0.06 -5.76 -13.60
N THR A 9 -1.23 -6.02 -13.43
CA THR A 9 -2.25 -4.98 -13.63
C THR A 9 -2.42 -4.21 -12.32
N PRO A 10 -2.27 -2.87 -12.32
CA PRO A 10 -2.53 -2.05 -11.13
C PRO A 10 -3.98 -2.16 -10.69
N PHE A 11 -4.22 -2.59 -9.45
CA PHE A 11 -5.51 -2.55 -8.77
C PHE A 11 -5.77 -1.18 -8.13
N GLU A 12 -7.01 -0.91 -7.73
CA GLU A 12 -7.41 0.35 -7.10
C GLU A 12 -7.13 0.39 -5.58
N ARG A 13 -7.11 1.59 -4.96
CA ARG A 13 -6.90 1.73 -3.50
C ARG A 13 -7.95 0.98 -2.68
N ARG A 14 -9.18 0.84 -3.19
CA ARG A 14 -10.25 0.04 -2.55
C ARG A 14 -9.92 -1.45 -2.41
N SER A 15 -8.95 -1.94 -3.19
CA SER A 15 -8.47 -3.33 -3.11
C SER A 15 -7.37 -3.52 -2.07
N ILE A 16 -6.88 -2.44 -1.43
CA ILE A 16 -5.91 -2.55 -0.36
C ILE A 16 -6.61 -3.01 0.91
N ILE A 17 -6.18 -4.17 1.43
CA ILE A 17 -6.72 -4.78 2.64
C ILE A 17 -5.58 -5.14 3.62
N GLY A 18 -5.95 -5.37 4.88
CA GLY A 18 -5.02 -5.90 5.88
C GLY A 18 -4.35 -7.20 5.42
N GLY A 19 -3.08 -7.37 5.75
CA GLY A 19 -2.26 -8.53 5.41
C GLY A 19 -1.48 -8.42 4.09
N MET A 20 -1.79 -7.44 3.25
CA MET A 20 -1.04 -7.24 1.98
C MET A 20 0.42 -6.89 2.24
N ARG A 21 1.32 -7.40 1.40
CA ARG A 21 2.76 -7.13 1.52
C ARG A 21 3.09 -5.74 1.02
N VAL A 22 3.81 -4.95 1.80
CA VAL A 22 4.24 -3.61 1.39
C VAL A 22 5.68 -3.68 0.90
N ARG A 23 5.93 -3.12 -0.28
CA ARG A 23 7.24 -3.10 -0.94
C ARG A 23 7.62 -1.68 -1.31
N ALA A 24 8.93 -1.40 -1.31
CA ALA A 24 9.48 -0.22 -1.95
C ALA A 24 9.49 -0.41 -3.48
N ALA A 25 9.73 0.68 -4.21
CA ALA A 25 9.78 0.68 -5.68
C ALA A 25 10.85 -0.29 -6.24
N ASP A 26 11.95 -0.49 -5.51
CA ASP A 26 13.02 -1.45 -5.82
C ASP A 26 12.66 -2.92 -5.54
N GLY A 27 11.45 -3.19 -5.03
CA GLY A 27 10.96 -4.51 -4.67
C GLY A 27 11.26 -4.94 -3.23
N THR A 28 12.01 -4.16 -2.47
CA THR A 28 12.38 -4.44 -1.07
C THR A 28 11.13 -4.58 -0.20
N LYS A 29 11.02 -5.66 0.56
CA LYS A 29 9.88 -5.88 1.48
C LYS A 29 10.01 -4.95 2.68
N LEU A 30 9.05 -4.03 2.80
CA LEU A 30 8.95 -3.08 3.90
C LEU A 30 8.13 -3.61 5.06
N GLY A 31 7.20 -4.53 4.80
CA GLY A 31 6.32 -5.09 5.82
C GLY A 31 5.01 -5.63 5.28
N TYR A 32 3.97 -5.46 6.07
CA TYR A 32 2.59 -5.75 5.69
C TYR A 32 1.63 -4.65 6.17
N VAL A 33 0.50 -4.52 5.47
CA VAL A 33 -0.61 -3.63 5.82
C VAL A 33 -1.34 -4.22 7.02
N ALA A 34 -1.67 -3.43 8.03
CA ALA A 34 -2.64 -3.87 9.04
C ALA A 34 -3.83 -2.94 9.22
N PHE A 35 -3.72 -1.71 8.75
CA PHE A 35 -4.81 -0.75 8.80
C PHE A 35 -4.62 0.32 7.73
N ILE A 36 -5.73 0.89 7.28
CA ILE A 36 -5.77 1.97 6.29
C ILE A 36 -6.81 2.98 6.76
N GLY A 37 -6.34 4.19 7.09
CA GLY A 37 -7.23 5.32 7.38
C GLY A 37 -7.51 6.14 6.12
N GLN A 38 -8.23 7.25 6.27
CA GLN A 38 -8.59 8.14 5.14
C GLN A 38 -7.36 8.73 4.42
N GLY A 39 -6.23 8.90 5.11
CA GLY A 39 -5.02 9.54 4.55
C GLY A 39 -3.75 8.69 4.56
N HIS A 40 -3.71 7.62 5.36
CA HIS A 40 -2.47 6.90 5.66
C HIS A 40 -2.61 5.38 5.61
N LEU A 41 -1.55 4.75 5.14
CA LEU A 41 -1.33 3.31 5.12
C LEU A 41 -0.37 2.92 6.24
N TYR A 42 -0.79 1.99 7.11
CA TYR A 42 0.04 1.51 8.23
C TYR A 42 0.80 0.23 7.87
N VAL A 43 2.12 0.30 7.97
CA VAL A 43 3.08 -0.75 7.63
C VAL A 43 3.77 -1.28 8.87
N ARG A 44 3.80 -2.61 9.03
CA ARG A 44 4.64 -3.27 10.03
C ARG A 44 5.73 -4.11 9.39
N GLY A 45 6.98 -3.73 9.66
CA GLY A 45 8.16 -4.40 9.09
C GLY A 45 8.44 -5.80 9.64
N SER A 46 7.97 -6.12 10.85
CA SER A 46 8.15 -7.45 11.43
C SER A 46 7.02 -7.80 12.41
N PRO A 47 6.54 -9.05 12.43
CA PRO A 47 5.57 -9.53 13.43
C PRO A 47 6.12 -9.51 14.87
N PHE A 48 7.43 -9.34 15.05
CA PHE A 48 8.07 -9.20 16.36
C PHE A 48 8.33 -7.75 16.74
N SER A 49 8.37 -6.83 15.77
CA SER A 49 8.45 -5.40 16.03
C SER A 49 7.11 -4.90 16.59
N ARG A 50 7.14 -4.11 17.66
CA ARG A 50 5.98 -3.35 18.15
C ARG A 50 5.89 -1.95 17.54
N ARG A 51 6.71 -1.64 16.53
CA ARG A 51 6.76 -0.33 15.88
C ARG A 51 6.04 -0.39 14.55
N TRP A 52 4.99 0.40 14.43
CA TRP A 52 4.28 0.66 13.20
C TRP A 52 4.90 1.87 12.50
N LYS A 53 4.87 1.84 11.18
CA LYS A 53 5.17 3.00 10.36
C LYS A 53 3.94 3.35 9.54
N GLU A 54 3.83 4.60 9.12
CA GLU A 54 2.79 5.05 8.22
C GLU A 54 3.39 5.76 7.02
N ALA A 55 2.65 5.71 5.91
CA ALA A 55 2.92 6.48 4.69
C ALA A 55 1.61 7.06 4.17
N PRO A 56 1.60 8.26 3.57
CA PRO A 56 0.44 8.78 2.87
C PRO A 56 -0.07 7.81 1.80
N LEU A 57 -1.38 7.74 1.59
CA LEU A 57 -1.94 6.93 0.50
C LEU A 57 -1.47 7.38 -0.89
N ASP A 58 -1.08 8.65 -1.02
CA ASP A 58 -0.47 9.18 -2.23
C ASP A 58 0.91 8.63 -2.53
N ASP A 59 1.59 8.05 -1.56
CA ASP A 59 2.84 7.34 -1.79
C ASP A 59 2.61 5.93 -2.36
N VAL A 60 1.37 5.45 -2.46
CA VAL A 60 1.09 4.19 -3.15
C VAL A 60 1.25 4.40 -4.65
N ALA A 61 2.25 3.72 -5.24
CA ALA A 61 2.50 3.72 -6.68
C ALA A 61 1.58 2.73 -7.39
N ARG A 62 1.47 1.51 -6.84
CA ARG A 62 0.73 0.40 -7.44
C ARG A 62 0.16 -0.51 -6.36
N VAL A 63 -0.98 -1.11 -6.65
CA VAL A 63 -1.50 -2.24 -5.88
C VAL A 63 -1.51 -3.43 -6.81
N LEU A 64 -0.95 -4.52 -6.34
CA LEU A 64 -0.84 -5.80 -7.02
C LEU A 64 -1.68 -6.82 -6.24
N GLN A 65 -1.87 -8.00 -6.82
CA GLN A 65 -2.51 -9.10 -6.12
C GLN A 65 -1.72 -9.46 -4.84
N GLY A 66 -2.28 -9.09 -3.68
CA GLY A 66 -1.67 -9.34 -2.37
C GLY A 66 -0.48 -8.45 -1.99
N ALA A 67 -0.17 -7.40 -2.75
CA ALA A 67 0.91 -6.47 -2.41
C ALA A 67 0.60 -5.00 -2.75
N VAL A 68 1.24 -4.10 -2.02
CA VAL A 68 1.26 -2.65 -2.26
C VAL A 68 2.69 -2.24 -2.54
N VAL A 69 2.91 -1.49 -3.60
CA VAL A 69 4.21 -0.93 -3.95
C VAL A 69 4.16 0.58 -3.72
N LEU A 70 5.07 1.08 -2.90
CA LEU A 70 5.25 2.50 -2.66
C LEU A 70 6.09 3.13 -3.78
N ARG A 71 5.85 4.42 -4.03
CA ARG A 71 6.63 5.25 -4.95
C ARG A 71 8.08 5.34 -4.47
N GLU A 72 8.97 5.59 -5.42
CA GLU A 72 10.35 5.93 -5.07
C GLU A 72 10.38 7.20 -4.22
N GLY A 73 11.18 7.20 -3.15
CA GLY A 73 11.24 8.32 -2.21
C GLY A 73 10.07 8.39 -1.20
N ALA A 74 9.14 7.43 -1.21
CA ALA A 74 8.08 7.35 -0.20
C ALA A 74 8.66 7.32 1.21
N THR A 75 8.15 8.20 2.08
CA THR A 75 8.69 8.36 3.43
C THR A 75 7.83 7.60 4.43
N LEU A 76 8.42 6.56 5.03
CA LEU A 76 7.81 5.85 6.15
C LEU A 76 8.16 6.55 7.47
N VAL A 77 7.18 7.17 8.11
CA VAL A 77 7.33 7.79 9.44
C VAL A 77 6.85 6.84 10.54
N LEU A 78 7.31 7.02 11.78
CA LEU A 78 6.83 6.22 12.91
C LEU A 78 5.36 6.57 13.15
N ALA A 79 4.48 5.57 13.09
CA ALA A 79 3.07 5.75 13.37
C ALA A 79 2.86 5.88 14.88
N ASP A 80 1.97 6.79 15.27
CA ASP A 80 1.53 6.91 16.65
C ASP A 80 0.64 5.70 17.02
N ARG A 81 0.80 5.20 18.26
CA ARG A 81 0.07 4.02 18.79
C ARG A 81 -1.43 4.26 18.92
N LEU A 82 -1.86 5.51 18.96
CA LEU A 82 -3.26 5.88 19.18
C LEU A 82 -4.10 5.94 17.90
N HIS A 83 -3.48 5.95 16.71
CA HIS A 83 -4.16 6.22 15.44
C HIS A 83 -4.62 4.96 14.68
N HIS A 84 -4.73 3.82 15.35
CA HIS A 84 -5.25 2.57 14.76
C HIS A 84 -6.80 2.54 14.63
N GLY A 85 -7.45 3.69 14.56
CA GLY A 85 -8.91 3.87 14.60
C GLY A 85 -9.59 4.05 13.24
N GLU A 86 -10.77 3.41 13.14
CA GLU A 86 -11.83 3.32 12.10
C GLU A 86 -11.53 3.46 10.59
N LEU A 87 -11.86 2.39 9.87
CA LEU A 87 -11.77 2.21 8.42
C LEU A 87 -12.80 3.11 7.72
N LEU A 88 -12.42 4.35 7.42
CA LEU A 88 -13.12 5.11 6.39
C LEU A 88 -12.30 5.00 5.10
N SER A 89 -12.65 4.01 4.28
CA SER A 89 -12.05 3.83 2.98
C SER A 89 -12.48 4.96 2.06
N MET A 90 -11.54 5.83 1.69
CA MET A 90 -11.73 6.75 0.57
C MET A 90 -11.17 6.11 -0.69
N THR A 91 -12.05 5.96 -1.69
CA THR A 91 -11.68 5.41 -3.00
C THR A 91 -10.99 6.50 -3.80
N HIS A 92 -9.67 6.37 -4.00
CA HIS A 92 -8.95 7.11 -5.03
C HIS A 92 -8.41 6.12 -6.07
N PRO A 93 -8.58 6.38 -7.37
CA PRO A 93 -7.99 5.54 -8.41
C PRO A 93 -6.45 5.61 -8.32
N LEU A 94 -5.80 4.45 -8.33
CA LEU A 94 -4.32 4.36 -8.36
C LEU A 94 -3.72 4.54 -9.74
N ALA A 95 -4.57 4.66 -10.75
CA ALA A 95 -4.18 4.99 -12.10
C ALA A 95 -5.31 5.82 -12.72
N PHE A 96 -5.02 7.08 -13.05
CA PHE A 96 -5.63 7.65 -14.24
C PHE A 96 -4.85 7.05 -15.42
N VAL A 97 -5.43 6.06 -16.09
CA VAL A 97 -4.96 5.67 -17.42
C VAL A 97 -5.60 6.68 -18.38
N PRO A 98 -4.84 7.58 -19.04
CA PRO A 98 -5.40 8.35 -20.14
C PRO A 98 -5.78 7.34 -21.23
N GLY A 99 -7.07 7.08 -21.39
CA GLY A 99 -7.56 6.10 -22.37
C GLY A 99 -8.79 5.30 -21.92
N ALA A 100 -9.18 5.31 -20.64
CA ALA A 100 -10.46 4.74 -20.23
C ALA A 100 -11.61 5.75 -20.42
N SER A 101 -11.77 6.23 -21.65
CA SER A 101 -13.06 6.76 -22.10
C SER A 101 -13.95 5.56 -22.38
N HIS A 102 -14.89 5.27 -21.49
CA HIS A 102 -16.02 4.43 -21.84
C HIS A 102 -16.81 5.14 -22.94
N ALA A 103 -16.76 4.58 -24.15
CA ALA A 103 -17.80 4.74 -25.16
C ALA A 103 -18.85 3.65 -24.96
#